data_AF-A0A6N9TKI8-F1
#
_entry.id   AF-A0A6N9TKI8-F1
#
_cell.length_a   1.000
_cell.length_b   1.000
_cell.length_c   1.000
_cell.angle_alpha   90.00
_cell.angle_beta   90.00
_cell.angle_gamma   90.00
#
_symmetry.space_group_name_H-M   'P 1'
#
loop_
_entity.id
_entity.type
_entity.pdbx_description
1 polymer ?
#
loop_
_entity_poly.entity_id
_entity_poly.type
_entity_poly.pdbx_seq_one_letter_code
_entity_poly.pdbx_strand_id
1 'polypeptide(L)'
;MAHNSWDDIARARRLLGLPEEVSLEEIKDAYRRRCRRLHPDLEAGDEGEMARLNWAYRLLVGYAERYRIQLTPNRSGMSDEELWMEQFGQDPIWNRWKDD
;
A
#
# COMPACT_ATOMS: atom_id res chain seq x y z
N MET A 1 13.75 17.73 1.13
CA MET A 1 13.10 17.16 -0.07
C MET A 1 13.51 15.71 -0.17
N ALA A 2 12.58 14.76 -0.11
CA ALA A 2 12.92 13.34 -0.16
C ALA A 2 13.18 12.95 -1.63
N HIS A 3 14.46 12.94 -2.02
CA HIS A 3 14.90 12.38 -3.30
C HIS A 3 14.84 10.86 -3.15
N ASN A 4 13.69 10.28 -3.49
CA ASN A 4 13.48 8.84 -3.33
C ASN A 4 13.92 8.16 -4.63
N SER A 5 15.11 7.57 -4.63
CA SER A 5 15.44 6.65 -5.72
C SER A 5 14.53 5.41 -5.64
N TRP A 6 14.26 4.77 -6.78
CA TRP A 6 13.52 3.51 -6.80
C TRP A 6 14.21 2.41 -5.98
N ASP A 7 15.54 2.46 -5.89
CA ASP A 7 16.34 1.57 -5.06
C ASP A 7 16.07 1.77 -3.56
N ASP A 8 15.91 3.01 -3.11
CA ASP A 8 15.58 3.32 -1.71
C ASP A 8 14.17 2.83 -1.35
N ILE A 9 13.20 3.00 -2.25
CA ILE A 9 11.85 2.47 -2.07
C ILE A 9 11.88 0.94 -1.99
N ALA A 10 12.59 0.27 -2.91
CA ALA A 10 12.73 -1.18 -2.88
C ALA A 10 13.47 -1.68 -1.64
N ARG A 11 14.44 -0.92 -1.12
CA ARG A 11 15.16 -1.24 0.12
C ARG A 11 14.26 -1.07 1.34
N ALA A 12 13.53 0.04 1.45
CA ALA A 12 12.58 0.30 2.52
C ALA A 12 11.45 -0.74 2.56
N ARG A 13 10.91 -1.10 1.38
CA ARG A 13 9.90 -2.16 1.22
C ARG A 13 10.39 -3.49 1.82
N ARG A 14 11.60 -3.91 1.44
CA ARG A 14 12.22 -5.15 1.96
C ARG A 14 12.48 -5.09 3.46
N LEU A 15 12.91 -3.95 4.00
CA LEU A 15 13.11 -3.77 5.45
C LEU A 15 11.81 -3.94 6.25
N LEU A 16 10.68 -3.43 5.75
CA LEU A 16 9.37 -3.61 6.37
C LEU A 16 8.72 -4.97 6.06
N GLY A 17 9.28 -5.75 5.13
CA GLY A 17 8.72 -7.04 4.70
C GLY A 17 7.43 -6.89 3.90
N LEU A 18 7.33 -5.84 3.08
CA LEU A 18 6.14 -5.54 2.27
C LEU A 18 6.24 -6.16 0.85
N PRO A 19 5.12 -6.57 0.24
CA PRO A 19 5.05 -6.88 -1.19
C PRO A 19 5.15 -5.60 -2.04
N GLU A 20 5.19 -5.75 -3.37
CA GLU A 20 5.35 -4.64 -4.32
C GLU A 20 4.14 -3.71 -4.38
N GLU A 21 2.95 -4.24 -4.10
CA GLU A 21 1.70 -3.50 -4.01
C GLU A 21 1.16 -3.53 -2.59
N VAL A 22 1.00 -2.35 -1.99
CA VAL A 22 0.50 -2.17 -0.63
C VAL A 22 -0.21 -0.82 -0.49
N SER A 23 -1.19 -0.77 0.39
CA SER A 23 -1.84 0.45 0.84
C SER A 23 -1.03 1.18 1.92
N LEU A 24 -1.35 2.46 2.14
CA LEU A 24 -0.78 3.25 3.23
C LEU A 24 -1.07 2.64 4.61
N GLU A 25 -2.21 1.99 4.78
CA GLU A 25 -2.57 1.29 6.02
C GLU A 25 -1.66 0.08 6.27
N GLU A 26 -1.43 -0.74 5.24
CA GLU A 26 -0.56 -1.91 5.33
C GLU A 26 0.90 -1.53 5.63
N ILE A 27 1.39 -0.41 5.08
CA ILE A 27 2.71 0.15 5.43
C ILE A 27 2.78 0.47 6.93
N LYS A 28 1.76 1.16 7.46
CA LYS A 28 1.70 1.53 8.90
C LYS A 28 1.63 0.30 9.79
N ASP A 29 0.86 -0.70 9.40
CA ASP A 29 0.72 -1.93 10.17
C ASP A 29 1.98 -2.79 10.15
N ALA A 30 2.65 -2.91 9.01
CA ALA A 30 3.93 -3.61 8.93
C ALA A 30 4.98 -2.98 9.84
N TYR A 31 5.07 -1.65 9.85
CA TYR A 31 5.95 -0.92 10.76
C TYR A 31 5.61 -1.22 12.23
N ARG A 32 4.34 -1.09 12.65
CA ARG A 32 3.91 -1.40 14.03
C ARG A 32 4.23 -2.85 14.42
N ARG A 33 3.95 -3.81 13.53
CA ARG A 33 4.30 -5.23 13.74
C ARG A 33 5.80 -5.40 13.93
N ARG A 34 6.63 -4.72 13.12
CA ARG A 34 8.08 -4.86 13.17
C ARG A 34 8.68 -4.24 14.44
N CYS A 35 8.21 -3.06 14.85
CA CYS A 35 8.60 -2.44 16.11
C CYS A 35 8.27 -3.32 17.32
N ARG A 36 7.07 -3.94 17.35
CA ARG A 36 6.69 -4.87 18.43
C ARG A 36 7.60 -6.11 18.51
N ARG A 37 8.10 -6.61 17.37
CA ARG A 37 9.01 -7.76 17.33
C ARG A 37 10.44 -7.45 17.78
N LEU A 38 10.83 -6.17 17.81
CA LEU A 38 12.16 -5.71 18.24
C LEU A 38 12.20 -5.40 19.74
N HIS A 39 11.43 -6.13 20.56
CA HIS A 39 11.25 -5.83 21.99
C HIS A 39 12.60 -5.81 22.74
N PRO A 40 12.86 -4.80 23.59
CA PRO A 40 14.15 -4.59 24.28
C PRO A 40 14.53 -5.67 25.31
N ASP A 41 13.67 -6.64 25.59
CA ASP A 41 13.97 -7.79 26.47
C ASP A 41 14.89 -8.83 25.80
N LEU A 42 15.10 -8.73 24.49
CA LEU A 42 16.15 -9.43 23.76
C LEU A 42 17.35 -8.49 23.67
N GLU A 43 18.31 -8.69 24.59
CA GLU A 43 19.66 -8.09 24.63
C GLU A 43 19.87 -6.84 23.76
N ALA A 44 19.86 -5.66 24.40
CA ALA A 44 20.29 -4.40 23.81
C ALA A 44 19.71 -4.17 22.40
N GLY A 45 18.40 -3.91 22.33
CA GLY A 45 17.70 -3.60 21.08
C GLY A 45 18.56 -2.71 20.18
N ASP A 46 19.04 -3.28 19.09
CA ASP A 46 20.02 -2.65 18.19
C ASP A 46 19.43 -1.31 17.72
N GLU A 47 19.88 -0.20 18.32
CA GLU A 47 19.43 1.16 18.00
C GLU A 47 19.55 1.42 16.49
N GLY A 48 20.50 0.76 15.82
CA GLY A 48 20.69 0.79 14.39
C GLY A 48 19.57 0.09 13.60
N GLU A 49 18.98 -1.00 14.10
CA GLU A 49 17.80 -1.64 13.48
C GLU A 49 16.57 -0.75 13.60
N MET A 50 16.34 -0.13 14.76
CA MET A 50 15.21 0.78 14.95
C MET A 50 15.33 2.02 14.07
N ALA A 51 16.53 2.60 13.95
CA ALA A 51 16.81 3.72 13.06
C ALA A 51 16.54 3.36 11.58
N ARG A 52 16.96 2.17 11.14
CA ARG A 52 16.69 1.66 9.78
C ARG A 52 15.20 1.49 9.50
N LEU A 53 14.45 0.99 10.48
CA LEU A 53 12.99 0.86 10.41
C LEU A 53 12.28 2.21 10.32
N ASN A 54 12.69 3.16 11.16
CA ASN A 54 12.16 4.52 11.15
C ASN A 54 12.43 5.22 9.82
N TRP A 55 13.63 5.05 9.25
CA TRP A 55 13.96 5.56 7.93
C TRP A 55 13.05 4.96 6.85
N ALA A 56 12.91 3.64 6.81
CA ALA A 56 12.08 2.94 5.82
C ALA A 56 10.61 3.38 5.90
N TYR A 57 10.07 3.48 7.11
CA TYR A 57 8.70 3.94 7.34
C TYR A 57 8.48 5.37 6.84
N ARG A 58 9.35 6.32 7.23
CA ARG A 58 9.24 7.73 6.81
C ARG A 58 9.34 7.88 5.30
N LEU A 59 10.23 7.11 4.65
CA LEU A 59 10.39 7.13 3.20
C LEU A 59 9.11 6.67 2.48
N LEU A 60 8.57 5.52 2.89
CA LEU A 60 7.41 4.91 2.25
C LEU A 60 6.11 5.67 2.52
N VAL A 61 5.91 6.14 3.75
CA VAL A 61 4.75 7.00 4.07
C VAL A 61 4.86 8.32 3.30
N GLY A 62 6.01 8.99 3.30
CA GLY A 62 6.18 10.23 2.54
C GLY A 62 6.06 10.02 1.03
N TYR A 63 6.36 8.84 0.50
CA TYR A 63 6.04 8.46 -0.88
C TYR A 63 4.54 8.29 -1.10
N ALA A 64 3.89 7.46 -0.28
CA ALA A 64 2.48 7.12 -0.39
C ALA A 64 1.55 8.33 -0.16
N GLU A 65 1.87 9.23 0.77
CA GLU A 65 1.06 10.44 1.06
C GLU A 65 1.08 11.47 -0.07
N ARG A 66 2.00 11.38 -1.03
CA ARG A 66 2.01 12.23 -2.23
C ARG A 66 1.00 11.78 -3.28
N TYR A 67 0.46 10.56 -3.17
CA TYR A 67 -0.57 10.08 -4.08
C TYR A 67 -1.90 10.76 -3.79
N ARG A 68 -2.47 11.40 -4.81
CA ARG A 68 -3.82 11.97 -4.72
C ARG A 68 -4.84 10.87 -5.01
N ILE A 69 -5.74 10.66 -4.07
CA ILE A 69 -6.86 9.73 -4.21
C ILE A 69 -8.03 10.50 -4.81
N GLN A 70 -8.57 9.98 -5.92
CA GLN A 70 -9.79 10.53 -6.52
C GLN A 70 -11.00 9.99 -5.75
N LEU A 71 -11.80 10.90 -5.18
CA LEU A 71 -13.03 10.56 -4.44
C LEU A 71 -14.28 10.67 -5.32
N THR A 72 -14.10 10.37 -6.60
CA THR A 72 -15.16 10.28 -7.62
C THR A 72 -15.02 8.93 -8.32
N PRO A 73 -16.12 8.38 -8.89
CA PRO A 73 -16.04 7.15 -9.67
C PRO A 73 -14.93 7.23 -10.72
N ASN A 74 -14.00 6.28 -10.65
CA ASN A 74 -12.87 6.19 -11.56
C ASN A 74 -12.46 4.73 -11.69
N ARG A 75 -11.96 4.34 -12.87
CA ARG A 75 -11.59 2.95 -13.15
C ARG A 75 -10.58 2.34 -12.18
N SER A 76 -9.72 3.15 -11.58
CA SER A 76 -8.69 2.68 -10.65
C SER A 76 -9.23 2.34 -9.26
N GLY A 77 -10.41 2.85 -8.90
CA GLY A 77 -11.08 2.56 -7.63
C GLY A 77 -12.35 1.72 -7.77
N MET A 78 -12.69 1.30 -8.99
CA MET A 78 -13.85 0.45 -9.26
C MET A 78 -13.57 -1.00 -8.83
N SER A 79 -14.59 -1.68 -8.33
CA SER A 79 -14.56 -3.14 -8.20
C SER A 79 -14.55 -3.82 -9.57
N ASP A 80 -14.19 -5.11 -9.60
CA ASP A 80 -14.27 -5.93 -10.81
C ASP A 80 -15.70 -5.94 -11.40
N GLU A 81 -16.71 -5.93 -10.52
CA GLU A 81 -18.13 -5.88 -10.90
C GLU A 81 -18.51 -4.52 -11.51
N GLU A 82 -18.06 -3.42 -10.92
CA GLU A 82 -18.30 -2.07 -11.44
C GLU A 82 -17.61 -1.85 -12.79
N LEU A 83 -16.38 -2.36 -12.95
CA LEU A 83 -15.66 -2.35 -14.23
C LEU A 83 -16.41 -3.15 -15.30
N TRP A 84 -16.89 -4.36 -14.96
CA TRP A 84 -17.65 -5.19 -15.87
C TRP A 84 -18.97 -4.50 -16.28
N MET A 85 -19.66 -3.88 -15.33
CA MET A 85 -20.91 -3.15 -15.59
C MET A 85 -20.69 -1.86 -16.41
N GLU A 86 -19.62 -1.11 -16.16
CA GLU A 86 -19.26 0.06 -16.98
C GLU A 86 -18.93 -0.36 -18.42
N GLN A 87 -18.22 -1.48 -18.59
CA GLN A 87 -17.77 -1.95 -19.90
C GLN A 87 -18.85 -2.67 -20.70
N PHE A 88 -19.70 -3.47 -20.05
CA PHE A 88 -20.63 -4.40 -20.70
C PHE A 88 -22.09 -4.27 -20.25
N GLY A 89 -22.41 -3.46 -19.23
CA GLY A 89 -23.77 -3.38 -18.68
C GLY A 89 -24.83 -2.81 -19.63
N GLN A 90 -24.41 -2.12 -20.69
CA GLN A 90 -25.28 -1.63 -21.77
C GLN A 90 -25.28 -2.57 -23.00
N ASP A 91 -24.50 -3.65 -22.98
CA ASP A 91 -24.43 -4.59 -24.09
C ASP A 91 -25.68 -5.51 -24.08
N PRO A 92 -26.48 -5.52 -25.16
CA PRO A 92 -27.68 -6.36 -25.25
C PRO A 92 -27.41 -7.86 -25.13
N ILE A 93 -26.18 -8.32 -25.38
CA ILE A 93 -25.77 -9.72 -25.23
C ILE A 93 -25.73 -10.12 -23.76
N TRP A 94 -25.31 -9.19 -22.89
CA TRP A 94 -25.05 -9.44 -21.48
C TRP A 94 -26.15 -8.89 -20.54
N ASN A 95 -27.02 -8.01 -21.03
CA ASN A 95 -28.12 -7.38 -20.28
C ASN A 95 -29.44 -8.20 -20.27
N ARG A 96 -29.43 -9.50 -20.59
CA ARG A 96 -30.64 -10.34 -20.67
C ARG A 96 -31.20 -10.81 -19.31
N TRP A 97 -30.69 -10.30 -18.19
CA TRP A 97 -31.05 -10.75 -16.83
C TRP A 97 -32.04 -9.82 -16.10
N LYS A 98 -32.66 -8.86 -16.78
CA LYS A 98 -33.64 -7.93 -16.19
C LYS A 98 -35.10 -8.19 -16.56
N ASP A 99 -35.37 -9.25 -17.30
CA ASP A 99 -36.74 -9.69 -17.60
C ASP A 99 -37.01 -10.97 -16.80
N ASP A 100 -37.44 -10.84 -15.54
CA ASP A 100 -38.28 -11.77 -14.76
C ASP A 100 -38.65 -11.19 -13.39
#